data_AF-A0A3B1DAY1-F1
#
_entry.id   AF-A0A3B1DAY1-F1
#
_cell.length_a   1.000
_cell.length_b   1.000
_cell.length_c   1.000
_cell.angle_alpha   90.00
_cell.angle_beta   90.00
_cell.angle_gamma   90.00
#
_symmetry.space_group_name_H-M   'P 1'
#
loop_
_entity.id
_entity.type
_entity.pdbx_description
1 polymer ?
#
loop_
_entity_poly.entity_id
_entity_poly.type
_entity_poly.pdbx_seq_one_letter_code
_entity_poly.pdbx_strand_id
1 'polypeptide(L)'
;GALNEQSGILIRLRELSSQAATGTVGSTERQTIQLEFNALRSEIDRIAATTEFNGQKLVDGSLSSNVTFANQILIQVGIDSSVNSRINLNTEVDLQAITASSLAIDVLSVTTAGAALSALDLLNGAISLVTQGRGKVGAVQNRLVRTIANLGITVENLSAAESAIRDADIAEEVAFLTRNQILVQAATAMVGQANLIPQSVLQLLQ
;
A
#
# COMPACT_ATOMS: atom_id res chain seq x y z
N GLY A 1 -12.63 -3.65 4.67
CA GLY A 1 -13.41 -4.90 4.82
C GLY A 1 -13.66 -5.18 6.27
N ALA A 2 -12.77 -5.93 6.93
CA ALA A 2 -12.93 -6.39 8.32
C ALA A 2 -13.37 -5.32 9.33
N LEU A 3 -12.69 -4.15 9.35
CA LEU A 3 -13.06 -3.05 10.26
C LEU A 3 -14.47 -2.49 10.02
N ASN A 4 -15.01 -2.60 8.80
CA ASN A 4 -16.39 -2.20 8.51
C ASN A 4 -17.38 -3.18 9.14
N GLU A 5 -17.11 -4.48 9.04
CA GLU A 5 -17.94 -5.52 9.67
C GLU A 5 -17.89 -5.41 11.19
N GLN A 6 -16.70 -5.24 11.78
CA GLN A 6 -16.55 -5.03 13.22
C GLN A 6 -17.27 -3.75 13.70
N SER A 7 -17.21 -2.67 12.91
CA SER A 7 -17.99 -1.45 13.19
C SER A 7 -19.49 -1.71 13.15
N GLY A 8 -19.98 -2.51 12.20
CA GLY A 8 -21.38 -2.91 12.12
C GLY A 8 -21.83 -3.73 13.33
N ILE A 9 -21.00 -4.68 13.76
CA ILE A 9 -21.25 -5.49 14.95
C ILE A 9 -21.29 -4.62 16.21
N LEU A 10 -20.36 -3.68 16.38
CA LEU A 10 -20.35 -2.75 17.52
C LEU A 10 -21.60 -1.87 17.57
N ILE A 11 -22.10 -1.42 16.41
CA ILE A 11 -23.37 -0.68 16.34
C ILE A 11 -24.54 -1.58 16.78
N ARG A 12 -24.56 -2.85 16.34
CA ARG A 12 -25.58 -3.81 16.79
C ARG A 12 -25.49 -4.10 18.29
N LEU A 13 -24.30 -4.29 18.84
CA LEU A 13 -24.08 -4.43 20.28
C LEU A 13 -24.64 -3.22 21.04
N ARG A 14 -24.42 -2.00 20.53
CA ARG A 14 -24.97 -0.78 21.12
C ARG A 14 -26.49 -0.75 21.07
N GLU A 15 -27.09 -1.21 19.98
CA GLU A 15 -28.55 -1.33 19.87
C GLU A 15 -29.11 -2.30 20.93
N LEU A 16 -28.49 -3.47 21.08
CA LEU A 16 -28.87 -4.47 22.08
C LEU A 16 -28.71 -3.93 23.51
N SER A 17 -27.62 -3.22 23.81
CA SER A 17 -27.45 -2.53 25.09
C SER A 17 -28.54 -1.49 25.34
N SER A 18 -28.93 -0.72 24.32
CA SER A 18 -30.02 0.26 24.43
C SER A 18 -31.37 -0.41 24.68
N GLN A 19 -31.64 -1.55 24.02
CA GLN A 19 -32.84 -2.34 24.27
C GLN A 19 -32.85 -2.87 25.71
N ALA A 20 -31.76 -3.50 26.15
CA ALA A 20 -31.64 -4.04 27.50
C ALA A 20 -31.69 -2.98 28.62
N ALA A 21 -31.24 -1.75 28.34
CA ALA A 21 -31.33 -0.63 29.27
C ALA A 21 -32.78 -0.13 29.47
N THR A 22 -33.71 -0.48 28.59
CA THR A 22 -35.10 -0.04 28.69
C THR A 22 -35.81 -0.71 29.87
N GLY A 23 -36.53 0.10 30.67
CA GLY A 23 -37.17 -0.34 31.91
C GLY A 23 -38.32 -1.35 31.74
N THR A 24 -38.88 -1.47 30.53
CA THR A 24 -39.93 -2.44 30.20
C THR A 24 -39.39 -3.84 29.92
N VAL A 25 -38.07 -4.01 29.77
CA VAL A 25 -37.44 -5.30 29.49
C VAL A 25 -37.20 -6.06 30.80
N GLY A 26 -37.74 -7.27 30.89
CA GLY A 26 -37.60 -8.15 32.04
C GLY A 26 -36.23 -8.84 32.11
N SER A 27 -35.99 -9.57 33.20
CA SER A 27 -34.73 -10.31 33.40
C SER A 27 -34.54 -11.43 32.38
N THR A 28 -35.62 -12.13 32.01
CA THR A 28 -35.60 -13.20 31.01
C THR A 28 -35.24 -12.65 29.62
N GLU A 29 -35.86 -11.55 29.21
CA GLU A 29 -35.56 -10.91 27.91
C GLU A 29 -34.12 -10.39 27.87
N ARG A 30 -33.62 -9.79 28.97
CA ARG A 30 -32.22 -9.37 29.06
C ARG A 30 -31.24 -10.55 28.95
N GLN A 31 -31.58 -11.71 29.50
CA GLN A 31 -30.75 -12.92 29.32
C GLN A 31 -30.71 -13.36 27.86
N THR A 32 -31.83 -13.31 27.14
CA THR A 32 -31.86 -13.62 25.71
C THR A 32 -31.02 -12.61 24.90
N ILE A 33 -31.13 -11.32 25.20
CA ILE A 33 -30.29 -10.27 24.59
C ILE A 33 -28.81 -10.52 24.88
N GLN A 34 -28.46 -10.95 26.09
CA GLN A 34 -27.08 -11.29 26.46
C GLN A 34 -26.51 -12.44 25.62
N LEU A 35 -27.34 -13.42 25.21
CA LEU A 35 -26.89 -14.50 24.33
C LEU A 35 -26.48 -13.96 22.95
N GLU A 36 -27.30 -13.09 22.36
CA GLU A 36 -26.96 -12.41 21.09
C GLU A 36 -25.72 -11.53 21.26
N PHE A 37 -25.64 -10.78 22.36
CA PHE A 37 -24.49 -9.93 22.69
C PHE A 37 -23.18 -10.74 22.74
N ASN A 38 -23.21 -11.90 23.40
CA ASN A 38 -22.05 -12.80 23.51
C ASN A 38 -21.62 -13.38 22.15
N ALA A 39 -22.58 -13.76 21.30
CA ALA A 39 -22.30 -14.28 19.97
C ALA A 39 -21.64 -13.22 19.08
N LEU A 40 -22.20 -12.01 19.06
CA LEU A 40 -21.64 -10.88 18.32
C LEU A 40 -20.25 -10.48 18.80
N ARG A 41 -20.02 -10.51 20.11
CA ARG A 41 -18.69 -10.27 20.68
C ARG A 41 -17.68 -11.33 20.24
N SER A 42 -18.07 -12.61 20.25
CA SER A 42 -17.22 -13.70 19.78
C SER A 42 -16.89 -13.56 18.29
N GLU A 43 -17.82 -13.00 17.52
CA GLU A 43 -17.60 -12.71 16.10
C GLU A 43 -16.57 -11.60 15.87
N ILE A 44 -16.50 -10.58 16.74
CA ILE A 44 -15.43 -9.57 16.69
C ILE A 44 -14.06 -10.23 16.83
N ASP A 45 -13.90 -11.13 17.81
CA ASP A 45 -12.65 -11.86 18.04
C ASP A 45 -12.32 -12.81 16.89
N ARG A 46 -13.33 -13.49 16.32
CA ARG A 46 -13.16 -14.35 15.14
C ARG A 46 -12.67 -13.56 13.93
N ILE A 47 -13.29 -12.41 13.64
CA ILE A 47 -12.85 -11.51 12.56
C ILE A 47 -11.42 -11.06 12.82
N ALA A 48 -11.09 -10.71 14.07
CA ALA A 48 -9.76 -10.26 14.41
C ALA A 48 -8.69 -11.33 14.17
N ALA A 49 -8.97 -12.56 14.59
CA ALA A 49 -8.07 -13.69 14.44
C ALA A 49 -7.94 -14.18 12.99
N THR A 50 -8.96 -14.02 12.15
CA THR A 50 -8.98 -14.55 10.77
C THR A 50 -8.61 -13.51 9.71
N THR A 51 -8.62 -12.22 10.03
CA THR A 51 -8.25 -11.19 9.05
C THR A 51 -6.74 -11.15 8.85
N GLU A 52 -6.30 -11.60 7.69
CA GLU A 52 -4.90 -11.57 7.28
C GLU A 52 -4.75 -11.25 5.79
N PHE A 53 -3.55 -10.81 5.44
CA PHE A 53 -3.11 -10.69 4.06
C PHE A 53 -1.74 -11.34 3.92
N ASN A 54 -1.64 -12.36 3.06
CA ASN A 54 -0.39 -13.10 2.85
C ASN A 54 0.26 -13.59 4.17
N GLY A 55 -0.55 -14.13 5.09
CA GLY A 55 -0.12 -14.60 6.41
C GLY A 55 0.16 -13.51 7.45
N GLN A 56 0.12 -12.23 7.07
CA GLN A 56 0.24 -11.11 8.00
C GLN A 56 -1.13 -10.77 8.58
N LYS A 57 -1.29 -10.88 9.90
CA LYS A 57 -2.49 -10.41 10.59
C LYS A 57 -2.56 -8.88 10.48
N LEU A 58 -3.78 -8.33 10.42
CA LEU A 58 -3.96 -6.90 10.15
C LEU A 58 -4.75 -6.13 11.22
N VAL A 59 -5.51 -6.81 12.08
CA VAL A 59 -6.40 -6.13 13.05
C VAL A 59 -6.29 -6.70 14.47
N ASP A 60 -5.35 -7.62 14.69
CA ASP A 60 -5.04 -8.25 15.97
C ASP A 60 -4.04 -7.44 16.82
N GLY A 61 -3.59 -6.29 16.32
CA GLY A 61 -2.60 -5.42 16.95
C GLY A 61 -1.21 -5.50 16.34
N SER A 62 -0.99 -6.39 15.36
CA SER A 62 0.24 -6.45 14.56
C SER A 62 0.60 -5.13 13.85
N LEU A 63 -0.39 -4.28 13.58
CA LEU A 63 -0.27 -2.96 12.96
C LEU A 63 -0.07 -1.82 13.97
N SER A 64 0.16 -2.11 15.26
CA SER A 64 0.49 -1.09 16.24
C SER A 64 1.90 -0.54 16.01
N SER A 65 2.12 0.74 16.32
CA SER A 65 3.46 1.34 16.34
C SER A 65 4.40 0.71 17.38
N ASN A 66 3.85 0.03 18.39
CA ASN A 66 4.60 -0.61 19.47
C ASN A 66 5.21 -1.96 19.07
N VAL A 67 4.86 -2.52 17.91
CA VAL A 67 5.44 -3.79 17.46
C VAL A 67 6.90 -3.56 17.05
N THR A 68 7.78 -4.51 17.36
CA THR A 68 9.21 -4.44 17.03
C THR A 68 9.43 -4.17 15.54
N PHE A 69 10.37 -3.29 15.21
CA PHE A 69 10.62 -2.86 13.82
C PHE A 69 10.76 -4.00 12.79
N ALA A 70 11.37 -5.12 13.17
CA ALA A 70 11.53 -6.29 12.30
C ALA A 70 10.21 -6.95 11.87
N ASN A 71 9.13 -6.75 12.65
CA ASN A 71 7.80 -7.29 12.40
C ASN A 71 6.83 -6.23 11.86
N GLN A 72 7.31 -5.01 11.62
CA GLN A 72 6.48 -3.96 11.04
C GLN A 72 6.28 -4.20 9.54
N ILE A 73 5.14 -3.77 9.03
CA ILE A 73 4.79 -3.90 7.62
C ILE A 73 5.22 -2.64 6.89
N LEU A 74 6.29 -2.77 6.10
CA LEU A 74 6.80 -1.70 5.25
C LEU A 74 6.42 -1.95 3.79
N ILE A 75 5.86 -0.94 3.15
CA ILE A 75 5.64 -0.91 1.70
C ILE A 75 6.78 -0.10 1.08
N GLN A 76 7.62 -0.75 0.28
CA GLN A 76 8.64 -0.07 -0.51
C GLN A 76 7.96 0.64 -1.68
N VAL A 77 8.16 1.95 -1.77
CA VAL A 77 7.59 2.80 -2.83
C VAL A 77 8.65 3.58 -3.61
N GLY A 78 9.88 3.67 -3.11
CA GLY A 78 11.00 4.29 -3.81
C GLY A 78 12.03 3.28 -4.30
N ILE A 79 13.08 3.79 -4.94
CA ILE A 79 14.15 2.99 -5.57
C ILE A 79 15.36 2.77 -4.66
N ASP A 80 15.47 3.51 -3.55
CA ASP A 80 16.61 3.44 -2.64
C ASP A 80 16.27 2.76 -1.30
N SER A 81 17.28 2.61 -0.45
CA SER A 81 17.15 2.05 0.90
C SER A 81 16.79 3.09 1.97
N SER A 82 16.49 4.33 1.59
CA SER A 82 16.15 5.41 2.52
C SER A 82 14.80 5.15 3.20
N VAL A 83 14.63 5.72 4.39
CA VAL A 83 13.35 5.70 5.11
C VAL A 83 12.22 6.38 4.33
N ASN A 84 12.55 7.38 3.51
CA ASN A 84 11.57 8.12 2.70
C ASN A 84 11.03 7.31 1.52
N SER A 85 11.76 6.27 1.09
CA SER A 85 11.33 5.34 0.05
C SER A 85 10.41 4.24 0.57
N ARG A 86 10.01 4.30 1.84
CA ARG A 86 9.18 3.31 2.52
C ARG A 86 7.98 3.97 3.17
N ILE A 87 6.84 3.30 3.10
CA ILE A 87 5.63 3.63 3.87
C ILE A 87 5.48 2.55 4.93
N ASN A 88 5.64 2.94 6.19
CA ASN A 88 5.49 2.02 7.32
C ASN A 88 4.04 2.03 7.80
N LEU A 89 3.31 0.93 7.57
CA LEU A 89 1.89 0.86 7.94
C LEU A 89 1.67 0.93 9.45
N ASN A 90 2.61 0.44 10.25
CA ASN A 90 2.50 0.45 11.71
C ASN A 90 2.52 1.86 12.29
N THR A 91 3.30 2.77 11.73
CA THR A 91 3.38 4.15 12.20
C THR A 91 2.23 5.00 11.65
N GLU A 92 1.80 4.73 10.42
CA GLU A 92 0.77 5.52 9.75
C GLU A 92 -0.64 5.14 10.21
N VAL A 93 -0.91 3.83 10.32
CA VAL A 93 -2.21 3.32 10.76
C VAL A 93 -2.26 3.20 12.27
N ASP A 94 -1.18 2.75 12.91
CA ASP A 94 -1.08 2.57 14.37
C ASP A 94 -2.37 1.97 14.95
N LEU A 95 -2.72 0.79 14.45
CA LEU A 95 -3.95 0.10 14.83
C LEU A 95 -3.64 -0.81 16.01
N GLN A 96 -4.19 -0.47 17.18
CA GLN A 96 -4.25 -1.41 18.30
C GLN A 96 -5.17 -2.59 17.97
N ALA A 97 -5.06 -3.66 18.75
CA ALA A 97 -5.89 -4.86 18.56
C ALA A 97 -7.39 -4.51 18.60
N ILE A 98 -8.14 -4.96 17.60
CA ILE A 98 -9.59 -4.81 17.54
C ILE A 98 -10.21 -6.14 17.97
N THR A 99 -9.96 -6.49 19.24
CA THR A 99 -10.51 -7.67 19.92
C THR A 99 -11.44 -7.24 21.04
N ALA A 100 -12.29 -8.14 21.52
CA ALA A 100 -13.20 -7.87 22.62
C ALA A 100 -12.46 -7.40 23.88
N SER A 101 -11.30 -8.01 24.18
CA SER A 101 -10.48 -7.65 25.34
C SER A 101 -9.84 -6.27 25.16
N SER A 102 -9.24 -5.98 24.00
CA SER A 102 -8.56 -4.69 23.77
C SER A 102 -9.54 -3.51 23.69
N LEU A 103 -10.80 -3.76 23.30
CA LEU A 103 -11.88 -2.78 23.32
C LEU A 103 -12.60 -2.70 24.68
N ALA A 104 -12.19 -3.50 25.68
CA ALA A 104 -12.83 -3.61 26.99
C ALA A 104 -14.33 -3.99 26.95
N ILE A 105 -14.73 -4.77 25.94
CA ILE A 105 -16.11 -5.27 25.77
C ILE A 105 -16.27 -6.74 26.19
N ASP A 106 -15.17 -7.41 26.56
CA ASP A 106 -15.13 -8.80 27.05
C ASP A 106 -15.74 -9.01 28.44
N VAL A 107 -15.79 -7.95 29.25
CA VAL A 107 -16.41 -7.98 30.59
C VAL A 107 -17.82 -7.38 30.61
N LEU A 108 -18.28 -6.82 29.49
CA LEU A 108 -19.57 -6.15 29.42
C LEU A 108 -20.73 -7.15 29.56
N SER A 109 -21.72 -6.73 30.34
CA SER A 109 -22.98 -7.44 30.54
C SER A 109 -24.15 -6.49 30.34
N VAL A 110 -25.23 -7.01 29.77
CA VAL A 110 -26.52 -6.34 29.57
C VAL A 110 -27.64 -7.02 30.36
N THR A 111 -27.30 -7.88 31.34
CA THR A 111 -28.29 -8.61 32.15
C THR A 111 -29.06 -7.71 33.14
N THR A 112 -28.55 -6.51 33.43
CA THR A 112 -29.24 -5.49 34.25
C THR A 112 -29.29 -4.16 33.50
N ALA A 113 -30.29 -3.33 33.80
CA ALA A 113 -30.41 -2.00 33.18
C ALA A 113 -29.17 -1.12 33.46
N GLY A 114 -28.62 -1.19 34.68
CA GLY A 114 -27.41 -0.44 35.05
C GLY A 114 -26.18 -0.89 34.27
N ALA A 115 -25.96 -2.20 34.14
CA ALA A 115 -24.83 -2.72 33.35
C ALA A 115 -24.98 -2.41 31.86
N ALA A 116 -26.21 -2.46 31.33
CA ALA A 116 -26.50 -2.10 29.95
C ALA A 116 -26.21 -0.61 29.65
N LEU A 117 -26.46 0.30 30.61
CA LEU A 117 -26.09 1.71 30.48
C LEU A 117 -24.57 1.89 30.44
N SER A 118 -23.82 1.26 31.35
CA SER A 118 -22.35 1.29 31.32
C SER A 118 -21.77 0.68 30.04
N ALA A 119 -22.42 -0.35 29.49
CA ALA A 119 -22.04 -0.95 28.21
C ALA A 119 -22.18 0.03 27.04
N LEU A 120 -23.20 0.91 27.03
CA LEU A 120 -23.37 1.91 25.98
C LEU A 120 -22.18 2.89 25.90
N ASP A 121 -21.68 3.34 27.04
CA ASP A 121 -20.55 4.29 27.09
C ASP A 121 -19.27 3.65 26.55
N LEU A 122 -18.96 2.43 26.98
CA LEU A 122 -17.79 1.69 26.50
C LEU A 122 -17.91 1.33 25.01
N LEU A 123 -19.10 0.96 24.54
CA LEU A 123 -19.34 0.67 23.13
C LEU A 123 -19.18 1.92 22.24
N ASN A 124 -19.57 3.11 22.71
CA ASN A 124 -19.32 4.35 21.97
C ASN A 124 -17.82 4.64 21.85
N GLY A 125 -17.05 4.40 22.92
CA GLY A 125 -15.59 4.46 22.87
C GLY A 125 -14.99 3.48 21.85
N ALA A 126 -15.43 2.21 21.88
CA ALA A 126 -14.99 1.19 20.95
C ALA A 126 -15.32 1.53 19.48
N ILE A 127 -16.53 2.02 19.21
CA ILE A 127 -16.94 2.48 17.86
C ILE A 127 -16.04 3.63 17.39
N SER A 128 -15.73 4.58 18.26
CA SER A 128 -14.84 5.70 17.94
C SER A 128 -13.43 5.22 17.57
N LEU A 129 -12.86 4.29 18.34
CA LEU A 129 -11.55 3.70 18.06
C LEU A 129 -11.51 2.96 16.71
N VAL A 130 -12.50 2.11 16.42
CA VAL A 130 -12.58 1.40 15.13
C VAL A 130 -12.75 2.39 13.97
N THR A 131 -13.56 3.42 14.16
CA THR A 131 -13.78 4.47 13.15
C THR A 131 -12.51 5.27 12.89
N GLN A 132 -11.75 5.60 13.94
CA GLN A 132 -10.46 6.27 13.79
C GLN A 132 -9.46 5.38 13.03
N GLY A 133 -9.38 4.10 13.38
CA GLY A 133 -8.56 3.12 12.65
C GLY A 133 -8.90 3.07 11.16
N ARG A 134 -10.20 3.02 10.82
CA ARG A 134 -10.67 3.09 9.42
C ARG A 134 -10.27 4.39 8.72
N GLY A 135 -10.36 5.52 9.42
CA GLY A 135 -9.95 6.82 8.90
C GLY A 135 -8.47 6.84 8.55
N LYS A 136 -7.61 6.31 9.43
CA LYS A 136 -6.17 6.20 9.17
C LYS A 136 -5.86 5.28 7.99
N VAL A 137 -6.52 4.12 7.88
CA VAL A 137 -6.40 3.23 6.70
C VAL A 137 -6.78 3.96 5.42
N GLY A 138 -7.88 4.73 5.43
CA GLY A 138 -8.30 5.55 4.28
C GLY A 138 -7.29 6.63 3.91
N ALA A 139 -6.65 7.27 4.90
CA ALA A 139 -5.59 8.25 4.67
C ALA A 139 -4.37 7.60 3.99
N VAL A 140 -3.95 6.41 4.46
CA VAL A 140 -2.87 5.64 3.83
C VAL A 140 -3.24 5.22 2.41
N GLN A 141 -4.48 4.79 2.16
CA GLN A 141 -4.94 4.47 0.81
C GLN A 141 -4.84 5.69 -0.12
N ASN A 142 -5.30 6.86 0.32
CA ASN A 142 -5.19 8.10 -0.46
C ASN A 142 -3.73 8.47 -0.73
N ARG A 143 -2.85 8.29 0.25
CA ARG A 143 -1.41 8.50 0.09
C ARG A 143 -0.84 7.54 -0.95
N LEU A 144 -1.14 6.25 -0.87
CA LEU A 144 -0.68 5.25 -1.85
C LEU A 144 -1.14 5.57 -3.27
N VAL A 145 -2.40 5.98 -3.45
CA VAL A 145 -2.91 6.40 -4.78
C VAL A 145 -2.10 7.57 -5.33
N ARG A 146 -1.79 8.57 -4.50
CA ARG A 146 -0.95 9.71 -4.90
C ARG A 146 0.49 9.30 -5.19
N THR A 147 1.05 8.41 -4.39
CA THR A 147 2.39 7.86 -4.60
C THR A 147 2.47 7.12 -5.92
N ILE A 148 1.49 6.26 -6.24
CA ILE A 148 1.42 5.55 -7.53
C ILE A 148 1.39 6.54 -8.70
N ALA A 149 0.56 7.59 -8.61
CA ALA A 149 0.48 8.61 -9.67
C ALA A 149 1.82 9.35 -9.87
N ASN A 150 2.50 9.72 -8.78
CA ASN A 150 3.80 10.38 -8.86
C ASN A 150 4.91 9.46 -9.40
N LEU A 151 4.89 8.18 -9.02
CA LEU A 151 5.81 7.18 -9.55
C LEU A 151 5.58 6.95 -11.05
N GLY A 152 4.33 6.93 -11.51
CA GLY A 152 4.00 6.85 -12.93
C GLY A 152 4.65 7.97 -13.75
N ILE A 153 4.57 9.22 -13.27
CA ILE A 153 5.24 10.38 -13.91
C ILE A 153 6.75 10.21 -13.89
N THR A 154 7.31 9.70 -12.78
CA THR A 154 8.75 9.48 -12.66
C THR A 154 9.24 8.41 -13.64
N VAL A 155 8.49 7.33 -13.80
CA VAL A 155 8.77 6.26 -14.77
C VAL A 155 8.71 6.79 -16.21
N GLU A 156 7.69 7.61 -16.54
CA GLU A 156 7.57 8.23 -17.86
C GLU A 156 8.77 9.14 -18.18
N ASN A 157 9.12 10.04 -17.25
CA ASN A 157 10.27 10.94 -17.42
C ASN A 157 11.59 10.18 -17.53
N LEU A 158 11.78 9.13 -16.72
CA LEU A 158 13.00 8.33 -16.76
C LEU A 158 13.12 7.54 -18.06
N SER A 159 12.02 6.96 -18.54
CA SER A 159 11.98 6.25 -19.82
C SER A 159 12.23 7.20 -21.00
N ALA A 160 11.69 8.41 -20.97
CA ALA A 160 11.96 9.43 -21.98
C ALA A 160 13.44 9.88 -21.98
N ALA A 161 14.02 10.08 -20.79
CA ALA A 161 15.44 10.40 -20.65
C ALA A 161 16.35 9.25 -21.13
N GLU A 162 16.01 8.00 -20.80
CA GLU A 162 16.72 6.81 -21.27
C GLU A 162 16.67 6.71 -22.80
N SER A 163 15.49 6.90 -23.41
CA SER A 163 15.33 6.89 -24.87
C SER A 163 16.21 7.96 -25.52
N ALA A 164 16.20 9.19 -25.00
CA ALA A 164 16.98 10.28 -25.57
C ALA A 164 18.49 10.03 -25.51
N ILE A 165 18.99 9.44 -24.41
CA ILE A 165 20.40 9.07 -24.27
C ILE A 165 20.74 7.97 -25.29
N ARG A 166 19.93 6.91 -25.34
CA ARG A 166 20.16 5.78 -26.24
C ARG A 166 20.09 6.18 -27.71
N ASP A 167 19.15 7.04 -28.08
CA ASP A 167 18.99 7.52 -29.45
C ASP A 167 20.16 8.42 -29.87
N ALA A 168 20.70 9.24 -28.95
CA ALA A 168 21.89 10.04 -29.19
C ALA A 168 23.14 9.16 -29.40
N ASP A 169 23.34 8.14 -28.57
CA ASP A 169 24.47 7.19 -28.69
C ASP A 169 24.41 6.43 -30.02
N ILE A 170 23.22 5.99 -30.44
CA ILE A 170 23.03 5.32 -31.74
C ILE A 170 23.32 6.29 -32.90
N ALA A 171 22.87 7.54 -32.82
CA ALA A 171 23.13 8.53 -33.85
C ALA A 171 24.63 8.83 -33.99
N GLU A 172 25.38 8.90 -32.89
CA GLU A 172 26.84 9.09 -32.89
C GLU A 172 27.56 7.91 -33.57
N GLU A 173 27.21 6.67 -33.20
CA GLU A 173 27.83 5.47 -33.76
C GLU A 173 27.54 5.32 -35.27
N VAL A 174 26.31 5.63 -35.70
CA VAL A 174 25.93 5.63 -37.12
C VAL A 174 26.69 6.71 -37.90
N ALA A 175 26.87 7.91 -37.33
CA ALA A 175 27.66 8.96 -37.96
C ALA A 175 29.14 8.58 -38.09
N PHE A 176 29.71 7.94 -37.06
CA PHE A 176 31.08 7.43 -37.08
C PHE A 176 31.27 6.32 -38.13
N LEU A 177 30.35 5.34 -38.16
CA LEU A 177 30.32 4.29 -39.17
C LEU A 177 30.24 4.87 -40.58
N THR A 178 29.34 5.83 -40.81
CA THR A 178 29.17 6.49 -42.11
C THR A 178 30.44 7.24 -42.51
N ARG A 179 31.05 8.00 -41.59
CA ARG A 179 32.33 8.69 -41.85
C ARG A 179 33.42 7.69 -42.24
N ASN A 180 33.53 6.57 -41.53
CA ASN A 180 34.54 5.55 -41.84
C ASN A 180 34.27 4.86 -43.18
N GLN A 181 33.01 4.59 -43.53
CA GLN A 181 32.65 4.07 -44.85
C GLN A 181 33.02 5.06 -45.97
N ILE A 182 32.77 6.36 -45.78
CA ILE A 182 33.19 7.41 -46.72
C ILE A 182 34.72 7.44 -46.83
N LEU A 183 35.46 7.36 -45.72
CA LEU A 183 36.94 7.31 -45.74
C LEU A 183 37.46 6.07 -46.48
N VAL A 184 36.86 4.89 -46.26
CA VAL A 184 37.23 3.66 -46.96
C VAL A 184 36.95 3.79 -48.46
N GLN A 185 35.77 4.29 -48.86
CA GLN A 185 35.43 4.53 -50.26
C GLN A 185 36.36 5.56 -50.92
N ALA A 186 36.64 6.67 -50.25
CA ALA A 186 37.60 7.68 -50.70
C ALA A 186 39.01 7.10 -50.83
N ALA A 187 39.47 6.30 -49.86
CA ALA A 187 40.77 5.62 -49.94
C ALA A 187 40.82 4.66 -51.14
N THR A 188 39.77 3.87 -51.39
CA THR A 188 39.71 2.98 -52.56
C THR A 188 39.69 3.74 -53.89
N ALA A 189 38.94 4.84 -53.99
CA ALA A 189 38.90 5.70 -55.16
C ALA A 189 40.24 6.41 -55.41
N MET A 190 40.89 6.88 -54.34
CA MET A 190 42.22 7.49 -54.40
C MET A 190 43.30 6.50 -54.81
N VAL A 191 43.23 5.23 -54.37
CA VAL A 191 44.12 4.16 -54.85
C VAL A 191 43.88 3.90 -56.34
N GLY A 192 42.61 3.84 -56.78
CA GLY A 192 42.27 3.74 -58.20
C GLY A 192 42.84 4.88 -59.04
N GLN A 193 42.67 6.12 -58.58
CA GLN A 193 43.18 7.32 -59.25
C GLN A 193 44.72 7.40 -59.24
N ALA A 194 45.35 7.02 -58.11
CA ALA A 194 46.81 6.94 -57.99
C ALA A 194 47.42 5.91 -58.95
N ASN A 195 46.70 4.86 -59.32
CA ASN A 195 47.13 3.90 -60.33
C ASN A 195 47.03 4.43 -61.78
N LEU A 196 46.12 5.37 -62.04
CA LEU A 196 45.93 5.97 -63.37
C LEU A 196 46.95 7.07 -63.69
N ILE A 197 47.45 7.79 -62.68
CA ILE A 197 48.43 8.87 -62.85
C ILE A 197 49.74 8.37 -63.49
N PRO A 198 50.35 7.24 -63.07
CA PRO A 198 51.51 6.67 -63.75
C PRO A 198 51.24 6.26 -65.20
N GLN A 199 50.02 5.77 -65.51
CA GLN A 199 49.65 5.32 -66.85
C GLN A 199 49.47 6.50 -67.84
N SER A 200 48.88 7.61 -67.39
CA SER A 200 48.73 8.81 -68.21
C SER A 200 50.08 9.52 -68.43
N VAL A 201 50.97 9.51 -67.43
CA VAL A 201 52.35 10.00 -67.58
C VAL A 201 53.14 9.15 -68.58
N LEU A 202 52.95 7.82 -68.58
CA LEU A 202 53.60 6.94 -69.55
C LEU A 202 53.08 7.14 -70.99
N GLN A 203 51.81 7.53 -71.16
CA GLN A 203 51.22 7.90 -72.45
C GLN A 203 51.71 9.24 -73.00
N LEU A 204 52.11 10.18 -72.13
CA LEU A 204 52.69 11.49 -72.51
C LEU A 204 54.18 11.43 -72.85
N LEU A 205 54.85 10.31 -72.54
CA LEU A 205 56.28 10.07 -72.79
C LEU A 205 56.55 9.21 -74.04
N GLN A 206 55.51 8.84 -74.79
CA GLN A 206 55.59 8.22 -76.14
C GLN A 206 55.22 9.26 -77.20
#